data_AF-A0A960KUR4-F1
#
_entry.id   AF-A0A960KUR4-F1
#
_cell.length_a   1.000
_cell.length_b   1.000
_cell.length_c   1.000
_cell.angle_alpha   90.00
_cell.angle_beta   90.00
_cell.angle_gamma   90.00
#
_symmetry.space_group_name_H-M   'P 1'
#
loop_
_entity.id
_entity.type
_entity.pdbx_description
1 polymer ?
#
loop_
_entity_poly.entity_id
_entity_poly.type
_entity_poly.pdbx_seq_one_letter_code
_entity_poly.pdbx_strand_id
1 'polypeptide(L)'
;MFTIWLYFLVCPNIWGSDQAVISETEAKGLLAELNGVETETLSKQFFRAPNLSIKITFRISSKGNGILSLPGLLIRIYDEHDDRLFFDPPLLENEWVDLNQDGYRDLVVSGNAILTDEADKISTRHSVKATFVFDPKTQTFVTTQACPEIYVIKVSR
;
A
#
# COMPACT_ATOMS: atom_id res chain seq x y z
N MET A 1 17.18 38.28 -39.13
CA MET A 1 15.74 38.24 -38.83
C MET A 1 15.49 36.90 -38.15
N PHE A 2 15.36 36.91 -36.81
CA PHE A 2 15.34 35.72 -35.95
C PHE A 2 13.91 35.41 -35.50
N THR A 3 13.46 34.17 -35.67
CA THR A 3 12.37 33.57 -34.86
C THR A 3 12.44 32.04 -35.03
N ILE A 4 13.17 31.35 -34.15
CA ILE A 4 12.69 30.55 -33.01
C ILE A 4 11.76 29.40 -33.43
N TRP A 5 12.36 28.20 -33.51
CA TRP A 5 11.66 26.93 -33.57
C TRP A 5 11.08 26.61 -32.19
N LEU A 6 9.77 26.63 -32.08
CA LEU A 6 9.06 26.23 -30.86
C LEU A 6 9.01 24.70 -30.81
N TYR A 7 10.00 24.08 -30.16
CA TYR A 7 9.88 22.68 -29.76
C TYR A 7 8.84 22.61 -28.64
N PHE A 8 7.62 22.19 -28.98
CA PHE A 8 6.72 21.60 -28.01
C PHE A 8 7.36 20.30 -27.51
N LEU A 9 8.14 20.39 -26.43
CA LEU A 9 8.37 19.28 -25.53
C LEU A 9 7.02 18.96 -24.90
N VAL A 10 6.23 18.14 -25.59
CA VAL A 10 5.22 17.32 -24.94
C VAL A 10 6.03 16.36 -24.07
N CYS A 11 6.33 16.76 -22.83
CA CYS A 11 6.69 15.77 -21.81
C CYS A 11 5.51 14.81 -21.79
N PRO A 12 5.68 13.56 -22.24
CA PRO A 12 4.59 12.64 -22.10
C PRO A 12 4.52 12.42 -20.59
N ASN A 13 3.43 12.87 -19.96
CA ASN A 13 3.03 12.40 -18.65
C ASN A 13 2.75 10.89 -18.80
N ILE A 14 3.81 10.09 -18.92
CA ILE A 14 3.81 8.63 -18.81
C ILE A 14 4.01 8.34 -17.32
N TRP A 15 3.11 8.88 -16.52
CA TRP A 15 2.88 8.42 -15.18
C TRP A 15 1.45 7.93 -15.25
N GLY A 16 1.31 6.66 -15.66
CA GLY A 16 0.02 6.00 -15.67
C GLY A 16 -0.71 6.29 -14.36
N SER A 17 -1.98 6.63 -14.51
CA SER A 17 -2.97 6.60 -13.44
C SER A 17 -2.79 5.33 -12.60
N ASP A 18 -2.75 5.51 -11.28
CA ASP A 18 -3.41 4.62 -10.33
C ASP A 18 -3.00 3.14 -10.37
N GLN A 19 -1.70 2.84 -10.36
CA GLN A 19 -1.26 1.46 -10.16
C GLN A 19 -1.25 1.13 -8.67
N ALA A 20 -2.09 0.18 -8.27
CA ALA A 20 -2.06 -0.38 -6.92
C ALA A 20 -0.67 -0.97 -6.60
N VAL A 21 -0.24 -0.88 -5.34
CA VAL A 21 1.00 -1.52 -4.87
C VAL A 21 0.93 -3.03 -5.10
N ILE A 22 -0.20 -3.62 -4.72
CA ILE A 22 -0.53 -5.00 -4.93
C ILE A 22 -2.00 -5.11 -5.32
N SER A 23 -2.27 -5.96 -6.30
CA SER A 23 -3.63 -6.31 -6.70
C SER A 23 -4.15 -7.51 -5.92
N GLU A 24 -5.47 -7.64 -5.84
CA GLU A 24 -6.11 -8.78 -5.17
C GLU A 24 -5.72 -10.12 -5.82
N THR A 25 -5.60 -10.15 -7.15
CA THR A 25 -5.13 -11.33 -7.90
C THR A 25 -3.72 -11.74 -7.50
N GLU A 26 -2.80 -10.78 -7.32
CA GLU A 26 -1.44 -11.07 -6.87
C GLU A 26 -1.43 -11.58 -5.44
N ALA A 27 -2.19 -10.96 -4.53
CA ALA A 27 -2.28 -11.40 -3.14
C ALA A 27 -2.84 -12.83 -3.04
N LYS A 28 -3.92 -13.13 -3.77
CA LYS A 28 -4.53 -14.47 -3.84
C LYS A 28 -3.61 -15.51 -4.50
N GLY A 29 -2.84 -15.11 -5.51
CA GLY A 29 -1.84 -15.96 -6.14
C GLY A 29 -0.77 -16.42 -5.13
N LEU A 30 -0.21 -15.47 -4.37
CA LEU A 30 0.75 -15.78 -3.30
C LEU A 30 0.14 -16.67 -2.22
N LEU A 31 -1.12 -16.39 -1.85
CA LEU A 31 -1.81 -17.20 -0.85
C LEU A 31 -2.01 -18.65 -1.33
N ALA A 32 -2.34 -18.84 -2.60
CA ALA A 32 -2.52 -20.18 -3.19
C ALA A 32 -1.20 -20.96 -3.31
N GLU A 33 -0.05 -20.27 -3.38
CA GLU A 33 1.27 -20.89 -3.45
C GLU A 33 1.76 -21.44 -2.09
N LEU A 34 1.13 -21.05 -0.98
CA LEU A 34 1.44 -21.49 0.39
C LEU A 34 1.02 -22.96 0.62
N ASN A 35 1.77 -23.87 0.02
CA ASN A 35 1.62 -25.33 0.18
C ASN A 35 2.21 -25.81 1.52
N GLY A 36 1.72 -25.30 2.66
CA GLY A 36 2.22 -25.63 4.00
C GLY A 36 3.48 -24.85 4.43
N VAL A 37 3.89 -23.86 3.64
CA VAL A 37 4.88 -22.84 4.04
C VAL A 37 4.19 -21.79 4.92
N GLU A 38 4.90 -21.22 5.89
CA GLU A 38 4.31 -20.25 6.81
C GLU A 38 4.02 -18.88 6.17
N THR A 39 4.88 -18.44 5.24
CA THR A 39 4.78 -17.11 4.59
C THR A 39 5.37 -17.10 3.19
N GLU A 40 4.73 -16.37 2.27
CA GLU A 40 5.21 -16.09 0.92
C GLU A 40 5.44 -14.58 0.75
N THR A 41 6.37 -14.23 -0.13
CA THR A 41 6.86 -12.84 -0.25
C THR A 41 6.93 -12.38 -1.69
N LEU A 42 6.21 -11.30 -2.00
CA LEU A 42 6.34 -10.56 -3.25
C LEU A 42 7.13 -9.29 -3.02
N SER A 43 8.32 -9.21 -3.61
CA SER A 43 9.12 -7.99 -3.61
C SER A 43 8.98 -7.26 -4.94
N LYS A 44 8.54 -6.01 -4.90
CA LYS A 44 8.46 -5.13 -6.05
C LYS A 44 9.34 -3.91 -5.82
N GLN A 45 10.05 -3.48 -6.86
CA GLN A 45 10.72 -2.18 -6.85
C GLN A 45 9.81 -1.17 -7.51
N PHE A 46 9.66 -0.01 -6.87
CA PHE A 46 8.84 1.08 -7.38
C PHE A 46 9.67 2.34 -7.52
N PHE A 47 9.51 2.99 -8.66
CA PHE A 47 10.10 4.29 -8.93
C PHE A 47 9.14 5.38 -8.45
N ARG A 48 9.60 6.19 -7.49
CA ARG A 48 8.78 7.25 -6.87
C ARG A 48 9.10 8.65 -7.38
N ALA A 49 10.27 8.79 -7.98
CA ALA A 49 10.81 9.99 -8.58
C ALA A 49 11.80 9.57 -9.69
N PRO A 50 12.23 10.48 -10.59
CA PRO A 50 13.05 10.14 -11.77
C PRO A 50 14.33 9.35 -11.46
N ASN A 51 14.87 9.44 -10.23
CA ASN A 51 16.15 8.84 -9.85
C ASN A 51 16.13 8.09 -8.51
N LEU A 52 14.95 7.74 -7.98
CA LEU A 52 14.83 7.04 -6.69
C LEU A 52 13.99 5.76 -6.82
N SER A 53 14.65 4.61 -6.62
CA SER A 53 14.01 3.31 -6.52
C SER A 53 13.87 2.91 -5.06
N ILE A 54 12.64 2.60 -4.65
CA ILE A 54 12.34 2.10 -3.32
C ILE A 54 11.87 0.66 -3.44
N LYS A 55 12.53 -0.23 -2.70
CA LYS A 55 12.06 -1.61 -2.55
C LYS A 55 10.87 -1.64 -1.60
N ILE A 56 9.78 -2.24 -2.07
CA ILE A 56 8.59 -2.50 -1.29
C ILE A 56 8.37 -4.00 -1.29
N THR A 57 8.00 -4.55 -0.15
CA THR A 57 7.80 -5.99 -0.01
C THR A 57 6.44 -6.25 0.59
N PHE A 58 5.59 -6.96 -0.13
CA PHE A 58 4.38 -7.54 0.41
C PHE A 58 4.67 -8.97 0.87
N ARG A 59 4.20 -9.34 2.05
CA ARG A 59 4.26 -10.71 2.57
C ARG A 59 2.88 -11.13 3.00
N ILE A 60 2.52 -12.37 2.72
CA ILE A 60 1.27 -12.96 3.19
C ILE A 60 1.58 -14.28 3.90
N SER A 61 0.95 -14.48 5.05
CA SER A 61 1.04 -15.75 5.80
C SER A 61 0.04 -16.78 5.30
N SER A 62 0.25 -18.05 5.61
CA SER A 62 -0.75 -19.12 5.35
C SER A 62 -2.08 -18.89 6.07
N LYS A 63 -2.05 -18.12 7.16
CA LYS A 63 -3.24 -17.59 7.84
C LYS A 63 -3.73 -16.29 7.21
N GLY A 64 -3.62 -16.09 5.89
CA GLY A 64 -4.21 -14.96 5.17
C GLY A 64 -3.99 -13.54 5.74
N ASN A 65 -2.91 -13.32 6.48
CA ASN A 65 -2.51 -12.01 6.99
C ASN A 65 -1.44 -11.43 6.08
N GLY A 66 -1.73 -10.28 5.44
CA GLY A 66 -0.77 -9.62 4.54
C GLY A 66 -0.27 -8.29 5.04
N ILE A 67 1.06 -8.14 5.00
CA ILE A 67 1.80 -6.98 5.47
C ILE A 67 2.56 -6.37 4.31
N LEU A 68 2.42 -5.06 4.15
CA LEU A 68 3.23 -4.23 3.28
C LEU A 68 4.41 -3.64 4.07
N SER A 69 5.62 -3.94 3.62
CA SER A 69 6.87 -3.37 4.13
C SER A 69 7.33 -2.22 3.25
N LEU A 70 7.38 -1.04 3.84
CA LEU A 70 7.93 0.18 3.27
C LEU A 70 9.18 0.60 4.04
N PRO A 71 10.04 1.48 3.49
CA PRO A 71 11.08 2.11 4.27
C PRO A 71 10.53 2.82 5.52
N GLY A 72 10.86 2.29 6.70
CA GLY A 72 10.46 2.84 8.00
C GLY A 72 9.13 2.34 8.55
N LEU A 73 8.34 1.57 7.78
CA LEU A 73 6.99 1.13 8.20
C LEU A 73 6.67 -0.31 7.77
N LEU A 74 5.91 -1.00 8.61
CA LEU A 74 5.15 -2.20 8.25
C LEU A 74 3.67 -1.90 8.44
N ILE A 75 2.84 -2.24 7.45
CA ILE A 75 1.41 -1.91 7.43
C ILE A 75 0.63 -3.19 7.12
N ARG A 76 -0.35 -3.54 7.96
CA ARG A 76 -1.30 -4.61 7.65
C ARG A 76 -2.31 -4.07 6.63
N ILE A 77 -2.37 -4.67 5.45
CA ILE A 77 -3.26 -4.24 4.35
C ILE A 77 -4.14 -5.36 3.79
N TYR A 78 -3.86 -6.61 4.16
CA TYR A 78 -4.66 -7.76 3.75
C TYR A 78 -5.04 -8.57 4.99
N ASP A 79 -6.31 -8.92 5.09
CA ASP A 79 -6.83 -9.79 6.13
C ASP A 79 -8.15 -10.44 5.68
N GLU A 80 -8.12 -11.76 5.50
CA GLU A 80 -9.31 -12.56 5.18
C GLU A 80 -9.85 -13.36 6.38
N HIS A 81 -9.21 -13.26 7.55
CA HIS A 81 -9.53 -14.12 8.70
C HIS A 81 -10.58 -13.45 9.57
N ASP A 82 -11.69 -14.12 9.83
CA ASP A 82 -12.75 -13.64 10.72
C ASP A 82 -12.37 -13.77 12.21
N ASP A 83 -11.20 -13.25 12.58
CA ASP A 83 -10.66 -13.24 13.93
C ASP A 83 -10.99 -11.91 14.62
N ARG A 84 -12.29 -11.55 14.66
CA ARG A 84 -12.87 -10.33 15.29
C ARG A 84 -12.65 -9.01 14.58
N LEU A 85 -11.65 -8.91 13.70
CA LEU A 85 -11.40 -7.74 12.87
C LEU A 85 -10.77 -8.19 11.55
N PHE A 86 -11.46 -7.96 10.44
CA PHE A 86 -10.98 -8.26 9.09
C PHE A 86 -11.36 -7.19 8.08
N PHE A 87 -10.85 -7.28 6.85
CA PHE A 87 -11.16 -6.32 5.79
C PHE A 87 -12.18 -6.89 4.80
N ASP A 88 -13.08 -6.05 4.31
CA ASP A 88 -14.04 -6.41 3.26
C ASP A 88 -14.08 -5.34 2.14
N PRO A 89 -13.45 -5.60 0.97
CA PRO A 89 -12.76 -6.86 0.60
C PRO A 89 -11.46 -7.12 1.40
N PRO A 90 -10.92 -8.36 1.40
CA PRO A 90 -9.77 -8.74 2.23
C PRO A 90 -8.52 -7.88 2.01
N LEU A 91 -8.32 -7.38 0.78
CA LEU A 91 -7.25 -6.44 0.45
C LEU A 91 -7.79 -5.01 0.49
N LEU A 92 -7.21 -4.16 1.34
CA LEU A 92 -7.45 -2.74 1.28
C LEU A 92 -6.94 -2.14 -0.04
N GLU A 93 -7.70 -1.20 -0.59
CA GLU A 93 -7.25 -0.36 -1.69
C GLU A 93 -5.92 0.30 -1.30
N ASN A 94 -4.96 0.34 -2.22
CA ASN A 94 -3.60 0.73 -1.91
C ASN A 94 -2.98 1.51 -3.08
N GLU A 95 -3.06 2.84 -3.02
CA GLU A 95 -2.84 3.73 -4.15
C GLU A 95 -1.64 4.65 -3.95
N TRP A 96 -0.98 4.98 -5.06
CA TRP A 96 0.15 5.89 -5.09
C TRP A 96 -0.23 7.27 -5.61
N VAL A 97 -0.26 8.26 -4.72
CA VAL A 97 -0.72 9.62 -5.00
C VAL A 97 0.31 10.63 -4.52
N ASP A 98 0.65 11.65 -5.30
CA ASP A 98 1.44 12.78 -4.82
C ASP A 98 0.49 13.78 -4.11
N LEU A 99 0.46 13.75 -2.76
CA LEU A 99 -0.51 14.51 -1.97
C LEU A 99 -0.06 15.95 -1.70
N ASN A 100 1.25 16.18 -1.67
CA ASN A 100 1.85 17.46 -1.29
C ASN A 100 2.48 18.19 -2.50
N GLN A 101 2.41 17.62 -3.70
CA GLN A 101 2.96 18.14 -4.96
C GLN A 101 4.48 18.32 -4.91
N ASP A 102 5.19 17.49 -4.13
CA ASP A 102 6.64 17.53 -4.02
C ASP A 102 7.36 16.68 -5.09
N GLY A 103 6.58 16.01 -5.95
CA GLY A 103 7.09 15.14 -7.01
C GLY A 103 7.42 13.72 -6.55
N TYR A 104 7.16 13.38 -5.29
CA TYR A 104 7.25 12.03 -4.74
C TYR A 104 5.85 11.49 -4.48
N ARG A 105 5.62 10.22 -4.84
CA ARG A 105 4.34 9.57 -4.59
C ARG A 105 4.22 9.07 -3.14
N ASP A 106 3.12 9.39 -2.49
CA ASP A 106 2.70 8.94 -1.17
C ASP A 106 1.79 7.71 -1.25
N LEU A 107 1.69 6.93 -0.17
CA LEU A 107 0.75 5.80 -0.08
C LEU A 107 -0.55 6.23 0.58
N VAL A 108 -1.67 5.91 -0.06
CA VAL A 108 -2.99 5.91 0.56
C VAL A 108 -3.50 4.48 0.63
N VAL A 109 -3.98 4.08 1.81
CA VAL A 109 -4.66 2.79 2.01
C VAL A 109 -6.08 3.05 2.48
N SER A 110 -7.07 2.42 1.86
CA SER A 110 -8.49 2.61 2.19
C SER A 110 -9.33 1.34 2.02
N GLY A 111 -10.47 1.30 2.68
CA GLY A 111 -11.43 0.22 2.51
C GLY A 111 -12.40 0.15 3.69
N ASN A 112 -12.88 -1.05 3.99
CA ASN A 112 -13.74 -1.28 5.14
C ASN A 112 -13.13 -2.31 6.08
N ALA A 113 -13.17 -2.02 7.38
CA ALA A 113 -12.96 -2.97 8.44
C ALA A 113 -14.31 -3.49 8.96
N ILE A 114 -14.38 -4.80 9.16
CA ILE A 114 -15.52 -5.49 9.74
C ILE A 114 -15.11 -5.97 11.13
N LEU A 115 -15.90 -5.62 12.15
CA LEU A 115 -15.73 -6.14 13.50
C LEU A 115 -16.80 -7.18 13.78
N THR A 116 -16.41 -8.34 14.28
CA THR A 116 -17.33 -9.40 14.72
C THR A 116 -17.40 -9.49 16.24
N ASP A 117 -18.58 -9.86 16.75
CA ASP A 117 -18.81 -10.07 18.18
C ASP A 117 -18.28 -11.44 18.66
N GLU A 118 -18.49 -11.78 19.93
CA GLU A 118 -18.05 -13.07 20.49
C GLU A 118 -18.78 -14.30 19.89
N ALA A 119 -19.83 -14.09 19.09
CA ALA A 119 -20.58 -15.12 18.38
C ALA A 119 -20.32 -15.10 16.87
N ASP A 120 -19.22 -14.47 16.44
CA ASP A 120 -18.80 -14.31 15.04
C ASP A 120 -19.85 -13.63 14.15
N LYS A 121 -20.72 -12.80 14.75
CA LYS A 121 -21.68 -11.99 14.00
C LYS A 121 -21.08 -10.63 13.71
N ILE A 122 -21.32 -10.13 12.50
CA ILE A 122 -20.97 -8.76 12.12
C ILE A 122 -21.63 -7.78 13.08
N SER A 123 -20.80 -7.13 13.90
CA SER A 123 -21.23 -6.11 14.84
C SER A 123 -21.28 -4.74 14.17
N THR A 124 -20.23 -4.39 13.42
CA THR A 124 -20.09 -3.07 12.79
C THR A 124 -19.19 -3.13 11.55
N ARG A 125 -19.46 -2.25 10.59
CA ARG A 125 -18.61 -1.96 9.42
C ARG A 125 -18.13 -0.52 9.50
N HIS A 126 -16.83 -0.32 9.45
CA HIS A 126 -16.20 1.01 9.47
C HIS A 126 -15.41 1.24 8.20
N SER A 127 -15.59 2.42 7.59
CA SER A 127 -14.65 2.87 6.57
C SER A 127 -13.33 3.24 7.24
N VAL A 128 -12.23 2.69 6.73
CA VAL A 128 -10.88 2.90 7.26
C VAL A 128 -9.99 3.55 6.23
N LYS A 129 -9.09 4.41 6.69
CA LYS A 129 -8.11 5.07 5.84
C LYS A 129 -6.80 5.29 6.58
N ALA A 130 -5.69 5.07 5.89
CA ALA A 130 -4.37 5.47 6.33
C ALA A 130 -3.63 6.18 5.19
N THR A 131 -2.78 7.13 5.56
CA THR A 131 -2.01 7.96 4.63
C THR A 131 -0.58 8.04 5.13
N PHE A 132 0.35 7.76 4.21
CA PHE A 132 1.77 7.68 4.48
C PHE A 132 2.52 8.55 3.48
N VAL A 133 3.05 9.66 3.98
CA VAL A 133 3.79 10.62 3.16
C VAL A 133 5.25 10.22 3.10
N PHE A 134 5.85 10.29 1.92
CA PHE A 134 7.26 10.01 1.74
C PHE A 134 8.12 11.22 2.14
N ASP A 135 9.10 11.03 3.01
CA ASP A 135 10.10 12.05 3.32
C ASP A 135 11.37 11.81 2.48
N PRO A 136 11.67 12.65 1.49
CA PRO A 136 12.84 12.48 0.63
C PRO A 136 14.17 12.70 1.37
N LYS A 137 14.19 13.41 2.50
CA LYS A 137 15.43 13.66 3.27
C LYS A 137 15.88 12.40 4.00
N THR A 138 14.94 11.68 4.60
CA THR A 138 15.22 10.45 5.35
C THR A 138 15.05 9.19 4.50
N GLN A 139 14.42 9.32 3.33
CA GLN A 139 14.01 8.22 2.45
C GLN A 139 13.13 7.19 3.16
N THR A 140 12.20 7.68 3.99
CA THR A 140 11.25 6.86 4.75
C THR A 140 9.83 7.38 4.61
N PHE A 141 8.85 6.51 4.84
CA PHE A 141 7.46 6.92 4.95
C PHE A 141 7.11 7.34 6.38
N VAL A 142 6.27 8.37 6.48
CA VAL A 142 5.74 8.89 7.74
C VAL A 142 4.23 8.79 7.72
N THR A 143 3.65 8.18 8.76
CA THR A 143 2.20 8.12 8.94
C THR A 143 1.66 9.51 9.29
N THR A 144 0.80 10.06 8.43
CA THR A 144 0.13 11.34 8.68
C THR A 144 -1.29 11.15 9.21
N GLN A 145 -1.96 10.09 8.78
CA GLN A 145 -3.28 9.68 9.24
C GLN A 145 -3.35 8.15 9.24
N ALA A 146 -3.95 7.53 10.27
CA ALA A 146 -4.26 6.11 10.26
C ALA A 146 -5.46 5.83 11.18
N CYS A 147 -6.48 5.18 10.65
CA CYS A 147 -7.51 4.54 11.46
C CYS A 147 -6.89 3.41 12.30
N PRO A 148 -7.35 3.20 13.55
CA PRO A 148 -6.75 2.24 14.49
C PRO A 148 -6.83 0.78 14.00
N GLU A 149 -7.79 0.46 13.15
CA GLU A 149 -7.96 -0.86 12.55
C GLU A 149 -6.84 -1.20 11.54
N ILE A 150 -6.21 -0.18 10.95
CA ILE A 150 -5.04 -0.37 10.08
C ILE A 150 -3.80 -0.37 10.97
N TYR A 151 -3.33 -1.56 11.31
CA TYR A 151 -2.17 -1.71 12.17
C TYR A 151 -0.87 -1.29 11.46
N VAL A 152 -0.17 -0.31 12.06
CA VAL A 152 1.09 0.27 11.54
C VAL A 152 2.19 0.11 12.58
N ILE A 153 3.29 -0.55 12.20
CA ILE A 153 4.50 -0.66 13.01
C ILE A 153 5.57 0.27 12.44
N LYS A 154 6.11 1.15 13.28
CA LYS A 154 7.30 1.94 12.95
C LYS A 154 8.55 1.10 13.13
N VAL A 155 9.42 1.11 12.11
CA VAL A 155 10.69 0.38 12.13
C VAL A 155 11.81 1.42 12.22
N SER A 156 12.44 1.53 13.40
CA SER A 156 13.66 2.31 13.57
C SER A 156 14.82 1.60 12.87
N ARG A 157 15.55 2.33 12.03
CA ARG A 157 16.85 1.88 11.51
C ARG A 157 17.92 1.92 12.58
#